data_AF-A0A8S3F0U6-F1
#
_entry.id   AF-A0A8S3F0U6-F1
#
_cell.length_a   1.000
_cell.length_b   1.000
_cell.length_c   1.000
_cell.angle_alpha   90.00
_cell.angle_beta   90.00
_cell.angle_gamma   90.00
#
_symmetry.space_group_name_H-M   'P 1'
#
loop_
_entity.id
_entity.type
_entity.pdbx_description
1 polymer ?
#
loop_
_entity_poly.entity_id
_entity_poly.type
_entity_poly.pdbx_seq_one_letter_code
_entity_poly.pdbx_strand_id
1 'polypeptide(L)'
;MANHETARRILDKMVQKNNDTDDSVPMAKVSLLMKEKKLPEATQLLQEFIENGKQRSVSLYCRLTYVQLLLSQGKVNQACDYLRNDEELLVKPGIVATLVTLYNYLEDTKSAAQVLNEAVDRLYNLDRTKGKHSRSLAYLIKQNIIYQEKQGNGKRVTEMLEILHKLYPNDTNILSKLIIHYLKSDPERANLLSQKLPSIKQLAEGIDADTLESTFGKRVTKAEKTIEKTKASDSGSTATTTVTTTSAEKQKKKRKRKIRLPKKYDPTSKPDPERWLPLRERTYYRGKRGKRGKQTAVGKGTQGAVGSDQSATTTITTSTGAQRSMPSSKVTGASGSSTTQPKPIPPSGKSAASKRKGKR
;
A
#
# COMPACT_ATOMS: atom_id res chain seq x y z
N MET A 1 22.51 11.37 32.71
CA MET A 1 23.89 11.92 32.63
C MET A 1 24.92 10.88 33.08
N ALA A 2 24.93 10.46 34.35
CA ALA A 2 25.91 9.49 34.87
C ALA A 2 26.03 8.16 34.08
N ASN A 3 24.92 7.62 33.57
CA ASN A 3 24.93 6.37 32.80
C ASN A 3 25.55 6.50 31.40
N HIS A 4 25.63 7.71 30.83
CA HIS A 4 26.23 7.92 29.50
C HIS A 4 27.75 8.04 29.58
N GLU A 5 28.25 8.70 30.62
CA GLU A 5 29.70 8.80 30.87
C GLU A 5 30.33 7.45 31.22
N THR A 6 29.63 6.63 32.01
CA THR A 6 30.07 5.24 32.28
C THR A 6 30.10 4.41 31.00
N ALA A 7 29.09 4.55 30.13
CA ALA A 7 29.05 3.90 28.83
C ALA A 7 30.22 4.33 27.92
N ARG A 8 30.57 5.63 27.87
CA ARG A 8 31.73 6.13 27.12
C ARG A 8 33.03 5.50 27.62
N ARG A 9 33.27 5.50 28.94
CA ARG A 9 34.46 4.88 29.53
C ARG A 9 34.58 3.38 29.23
N ILE A 10 33.45 2.66 29.17
CA ILE A 10 33.43 1.24 28.78
C ILE A 10 33.79 1.10 27.30
N LEU A 11 33.22 1.92 26.42
CA LEU A 11 33.51 1.89 24.98
C LEU A 11 34.97 2.24 24.68
N ASP A 12 35.57 3.21 25.37
CA ASP A 12 36.98 3.57 25.17
C ASP A 12 37.92 2.44 25.63
N LYS A 13 37.58 1.74 26.73
CA LYS A 13 38.30 0.51 27.13
C LYS A 13 38.16 -0.61 26.10
N MET A 14 37.02 -0.70 25.40
CA MET A 14 36.81 -1.69 24.34
C MET A 14 37.65 -1.37 23.10
N VAL A 15 37.74 -0.10 22.69
CA VAL A 15 38.63 0.34 21.60
C VAL A 15 40.09 0.00 21.91
N GLN A 16 40.54 0.23 23.15
CA GLN A 16 41.91 -0.05 23.57
C GLN A 16 42.25 -1.56 23.62
N LYS A 17 41.25 -2.42 23.85
CA LYS A 17 41.45 -3.88 23.94
C LYS A 17 41.28 -4.60 22.61
N ASN A 18 40.32 -4.17 21.81
CA ASN A 18 40.00 -4.78 20.52
C ASN A 18 40.41 -3.78 19.44
N ASN A 19 41.59 -3.96 18.83
CA ASN A 19 42.15 -3.13 17.75
C ASN A 19 41.16 -2.87 16.60
N ASP A 20 40.27 -1.89 16.75
CA ASP A 20 39.34 -1.27 15.78
C ASP A 20 38.72 -2.20 14.71
N THR A 21 38.61 -3.48 15.03
CA THR A 21 38.29 -4.52 14.05
C THR A 21 36.86 -5.01 14.17
N ASP A 22 36.01 -4.36 14.94
CA ASP A 22 34.61 -4.73 15.03
C ASP A 22 33.74 -3.48 14.82
N ASP A 23 32.84 -3.58 13.82
CA ASP A 23 31.87 -2.54 13.46
C ASP A 23 30.93 -2.23 14.64
N SER A 24 30.85 -3.11 15.64
CA SER A 24 30.00 -2.99 16.83
C SER A 24 30.36 -1.79 17.73
N VAL A 25 31.64 -1.50 17.91
CA VAL A 25 32.13 -0.44 18.82
C VAL A 25 31.81 0.98 18.32
N PRO A 26 32.15 1.36 17.07
CA PRO A 26 31.78 2.67 16.54
C PRO A 26 30.26 2.82 16.48
N MET A 27 29.54 1.75 16.17
CA MET A 27 28.08 1.76 16.14
C MET A 27 27.47 2.01 17.53
N ALA A 28 28.03 1.39 18.58
CA ALA A 28 27.63 1.65 19.95
C ALA A 28 27.90 3.12 20.35
N LYS A 29 29.04 3.68 19.96
CA LYS A 29 29.34 5.12 20.16
C LYS A 29 28.33 6.03 19.44
N VAL A 30 28.02 5.75 18.18
CA VAL A 30 26.99 6.48 17.41
C VAL A 30 25.63 6.40 18.10
N SER A 31 25.22 5.21 18.55
CA SER A 31 23.94 5.03 19.26
C SER A 31 23.85 5.82 20.57
N LEU A 32 24.99 6.02 21.25
CA LEU A 32 25.06 6.83 22.47
C LEU A 32 24.92 8.32 22.13
N LEU A 33 25.65 8.80 21.13
CA LEU A 33 25.55 10.18 20.64
C LEU A 33 24.14 10.51 20.13
N MET A 34 23.46 9.55 19.51
CA MET A 34 22.05 9.65 19.12
C MET A 34 21.14 9.88 20.33
N LYS A 35 21.33 9.12 21.41
CA LYS A 35 20.56 9.28 22.66
C LYS A 35 20.82 10.63 23.33
N GLU A 36 22.04 11.15 23.21
CA GLU A 36 22.44 12.46 23.70
C GLU A 36 22.01 13.61 22.78
N LYS A 37 21.31 13.33 21.67
CA LYS A 37 20.88 14.29 20.64
C LYS A 37 22.04 15.00 19.91
N LYS A 38 23.26 14.47 19.99
CA LYS A 38 24.45 14.96 19.29
C LYS A 38 24.54 14.36 17.88
N LEU A 39 23.52 14.64 17.05
CA LEU A 39 23.44 14.15 15.67
C LEU A 39 24.64 14.51 14.78
N PRO A 40 25.21 15.73 14.80
CA PRO A 40 26.32 16.09 13.90
C PRO A 40 27.62 15.36 14.25
N GLU A 41 27.94 15.23 15.53
CA GLU A 41 29.09 14.46 16.00
C GLU A 41 28.95 12.98 15.63
N ALA A 42 27.72 12.43 15.75
CA ALA A 42 27.42 11.07 15.33
C ALA A 42 27.62 10.85 13.82
N THR A 43 27.29 11.84 12.97
CA THR A 43 27.51 11.73 11.52
C THR A 43 28.98 11.75 11.16
N GLN A 44 29.76 12.62 11.78
CA GLN A 44 31.18 12.75 11.51
C GLN A 44 31.92 11.48 11.91
N LEU A 45 31.66 10.95 13.11
CA LEU A 45 32.25 9.69 13.59
C LEU A 45 31.97 8.54 12.61
N LEU A 46 30.73 8.41 12.17
CA LEU A 46 30.36 7.32 11.25
C LEU A 46 30.91 7.53 9.84
N GLN A 47 31.01 8.77 9.38
CA GLN A 47 31.64 9.10 8.10
C GLN A 47 33.14 8.77 8.12
N GLU A 48 33.86 9.18 9.16
CA GLU A 48 35.27 8.84 9.37
C GLU A 48 35.46 7.32 9.41
N PHE A 49 34.57 6.60 10.10
CA PHE A 49 34.61 5.14 10.13
C PHE A 49 34.41 4.51 8.75
N ILE A 50 33.49 5.04 7.95
CA ILE A 50 33.25 4.57 6.57
C ILE A 50 34.45 4.90 5.67
N GLU A 51 35.04 6.09 5.80
CA GLU A 51 36.18 6.55 5.00
C GLU A 51 37.46 5.77 5.32
N ASN A 52 37.78 5.60 6.61
CA ASN A 52 38.88 4.76 7.08
C ASN A 52 38.63 3.28 6.74
N GLY A 53 37.35 2.90 6.74
CA GLY A 53 36.87 1.59 6.35
C GLY A 53 36.91 1.31 4.86
N LYS A 54 37.28 2.22 3.94
CA LYS A 54 37.32 1.93 2.49
C LYS A 54 38.27 0.79 2.09
N GLN A 55 39.19 0.39 2.97
CA GLN A 55 40.07 -0.80 2.83
C GLN A 55 39.42 -2.10 3.36
N ARG A 56 38.32 -2.00 4.11
CA ARG A 56 37.63 -3.06 4.83
C ARG A 56 36.20 -3.16 4.32
N SER A 57 35.62 -4.35 4.22
CA SER A 57 34.21 -4.48 3.85
C SER A 57 33.32 -3.95 4.99
N VAL A 58 33.04 -2.64 5.00
CA VAL A 58 32.16 -2.01 5.98
C VAL A 58 30.77 -2.64 5.90
N SER A 59 30.24 -3.07 7.05
CA SER A 59 28.91 -3.69 7.11
C SER A 59 27.84 -2.79 6.50
N LEU A 60 26.91 -3.40 5.77
CA LEU A 60 25.72 -2.73 5.23
C LEU A 60 24.97 -1.94 6.32
N TYR A 61 24.98 -2.44 7.56
CA TYR A 61 24.32 -1.81 8.69
C TYR A 61 24.90 -0.41 9.00
N CYS A 62 26.22 -0.26 8.95
CA CYS A 62 26.89 1.03 9.18
C CYS A 62 26.52 2.05 8.10
N ARG A 63 26.52 1.62 6.84
CA ARG A 63 26.15 2.45 5.69
C ARG A 63 24.71 2.93 5.78
N LEU A 64 23.76 2.04 6.09
CA LEU A 64 22.35 2.40 6.23
C LEU A 64 22.11 3.27 7.46
N THR A 65 22.84 3.07 8.56
CA THR A 65 22.74 3.92 9.74
C THR A 65 23.22 5.35 9.43
N TYR A 66 24.27 5.50 8.61
CA TYR A 66 24.74 6.80 8.16
C TYR A 66 23.67 7.54 7.34
N VAL A 67 23.05 6.84 6.38
CA VAL A 67 21.92 7.38 5.60
C VAL A 67 20.76 7.78 6.51
N GLN A 68 20.37 6.90 7.44
CA GLN A 68 19.31 7.20 8.40
C GLN A 68 19.62 8.46 9.22
N LEU A 69 20.88 8.65 9.58
CA LEU A 69 21.34 9.79 10.34
C LEU A 69 21.30 11.08 9.51
N LEU A 70 21.73 11.05 8.25
CA LEU A 70 21.60 12.17 7.31
C LEU A 70 20.13 12.57 7.12
N LEU A 71 19.24 11.60 6.98
CA LEU A 71 17.79 11.84 6.90
C LEU A 71 17.25 12.47 8.18
N SER A 72 17.71 12.06 9.36
CA SER A 72 17.32 12.68 10.63
C SER A 72 17.76 14.14 10.77
N GLN A 73 18.85 14.52 10.08
CA GLN A 73 19.32 15.91 9.99
C GLN A 73 18.61 16.72 8.90
N GLY A 74 17.73 16.09 8.10
CA GLY A 74 17.08 16.72 6.95
C GLY A 74 17.97 16.86 5.71
N LYS A 75 19.18 16.27 5.71
CA LYS A 75 20.12 16.33 4.58
C LYS A 75 19.80 15.26 3.54
N VAL A 76 18.61 15.35 2.94
CA VAL A 76 18.09 14.33 2.01
C VAL A 76 18.95 14.19 0.75
N ASN A 77 19.42 15.30 0.18
CA ASN A 77 20.27 15.27 -1.03
C ASN A 77 21.56 14.47 -0.81
N GLN A 78 22.25 14.71 0.30
CA GLN A 78 23.49 14.00 0.65
C GLN A 78 23.22 12.49 0.86
N ALA A 79 22.06 12.14 1.43
CA ALA A 79 21.66 10.75 1.59
C ALA A 79 21.42 10.07 0.22
N CYS A 80 20.77 10.77 -0.72
CA CYS A 80 20.57 10.28 -2.09
C CYS A 80 21.91 10.08 -2.83
N ASP A 81 22.82 11.06 -2.74
CA ASP A 81 24.14 11.00 -3.39
C ASP A 81 24.96 9.83 -2.84
N TYR A 82 24.97 9.64 -1.52
CA TYR A 82 25.66 8.52 -0.89
C TYR A 82 25.12 7.17 -1.37
N LEU A 83 23.79 7.01 -1.40
CA LEU A 83 23.16 5.77 -1.88
C LEU A 83 23.38 5.51 -3.37
N ARG A 84 23.48 6.57 -4.19
CA ARG A 84 23.72 6.45 -5.64
C ARG A 84 25.16 6.10 -5.97
N ASN A 85 26.12 6.60 -5.17
CA ASN A 85 27.54 6.34 -5.39
C ASN A 85 27.95 4.90 -5.01
N ASP A 86 27.19 4.22 -4.15
CA ASP A 86 27.52 2.87 -3.67
C ASP A 86 26.91 1.79 -4.57
N GLU A 87 27.70 1.27 -5.52
CA GLU A 87 27.24 0.33 -6.54
C GLU A 87 26.69 -0.98 -5.97
N GLU A 88 27.24 -1.45 -4.84
CA GLU A 88 26.83 -2.68 -4.17
C GLU A 88 25.43 -2.55 -3.54
N LEU A 89 25.02 -1.32 -3.24
CA LEU A 89 23.71 -1.01 -2.67
C LEU A 89 22.63 -0.91 -3.76
N LEU A 90 22.97 -0.35 -4.93
CA LEU A 90 22.04 -0.20 -6.04
C LEU A 90 21.55 -1.52 -6.65
N VAL A 91 22.24 -2.64 -6.40
CA VAL A 91 21.78 -3.99 -6.79
C VAL A 91 20.60 -4.46 -5.92
N LYS A 92 20.47 -3.95 -4.69
CA LYS A 92 19.46 -4.41 -3.73
C LYS A 92 18.13 -3.67 -3.97
N PRO A 93 17.05 -4.35 -4.36
CA PRO A 93 15.78 -3.68 -4.72
C PRO A 93 15.17 -2.84 -3.59
N GLY A 94 15.41 -3.22 -2.32
CA GLY A 94 14.95 -2.45 -1.17
C GLY A 94 15.60 -1.06 -1.10
N ILE A 95 16.89 -0.95 -1.47
CA ILE A 95 17.61 0.32 -1.45
C ILE A 95 17.16 1.17 -2.63
N VAL A 96 17.02 0.58 -3.82
CA VAL A 96 16.46 1.28 -4.99
C VAL A 96 15.07 1.85 -4.67
N ALA A 97 14.22 1.07 -3.98
CA ALA A 97 12.91 1.57 -3.54
C ALA A 97 13.04 2.77 -2.60
N THR A 98 13.92 2.71 -1.59
CA THR A 98 14.17 3.86 -0.71
C THR A 98 14.65 5.09 -1.48
N LEU A 99 15.56 4.90 -2.44
CA LEU A 99 16.13 5.97 -3.24
C LEU A 99 15.04 6.65 -4.11
N VAL A 100 14.20 5.84 -4.78
CA VAL A 100 13.04 6.34 -5.52
C VAL A 100 12.06 7.08 -4.61
N THR A 101 11.82 6.60 -3.38
CA THR A 101 10.95 7.32 -2.44
C THR A 101 11.54 8.66 -2.00
N LEU A 102 12.86 8.75 -1.80
CA LEU A 102 13.54 10.00 -1.47
C LEU A 102 13.52 10.98 -2.64
N TYR A 103 13.75 10.53 -3.87
CA TYR A 103 13.62 11.40 -5.04
C TYR A 103 12.20 11.88 -5.29
N ASN A 104 11.20 11.03 -5.04
CA ASN A 104 9.80 11.47 -5.09
C ASN A 104 9.49 12.50 -4.00
N TYR A 105 10.08 12.38 -2.82
CA TYR A 105 9.97 13.39 -1.75
C TYR A 105 10.60 14.73 -2.17
N LEU A 106 11.68 14.69 -2.96
CA LEU A 106 12.32 15.87 -3.56
C LEU A 106 11.64 16.36 -4.85
N GLU A 107 10.53 15.72 -5.25
CA GLU A 107 9.82 15.96 -6.51
C GLU A 107 10.68 15.78 -7.79
N ASP A 108 11.85 15.13 -7.67
CA ASP A 108 12.74 14.81 -8.79
C ASP A 108 12.36 13.47 -9.43
N THR A 109 11.30 13.49 -10.23
CA THR A 109 10.80 12.32 -10.94
C THR A 109 11.78 11.79 -11.99
N LYS A 110 12.64 12.66 -12.52
CA LYS A 110 13.61 12.33 -13.57
C LYS A 110 14.76 11.50 -13.00
N SER A 111 15.36 11.94 -11.88
CA SER A 111 16.41 11.16 -11.21
C SER A 111 15.88 9.84 -10.68
N ALA A 112 14.66 9.81 -10.14
CA ALA A 112 13.99 8.56 -9.75
C ALA A 112 13.87 7.56 -10.92
N ALA A 113 13.47 8.05 -12.11
CA ALA A 113 13.38 7.21 -13.31
C ALA A 113 14.77 6.70 -13.75
N GLN A 114 15.80 7.56 -13.69
CA GLN A 114 17.17 7.18 -14.04
C GLN A 114 17.71 6.09 -13.11
N VAL A 115 17.53 6.22 -11.79
CA VAL A 115 17.99 5.23 -10.81
C VAL A 115 17.35 3.87 -11.05
N LEU A 116 16.04 3.84 -11.36
CA LEU A 116 15.36 2.59 -11.71
C LEU A 116 15.92 1.97 -12.99
N ASN A 117 16.24 2.80 -13.99
CA ASN A 117 16.84 2.32 -15.24
C ASN A 117 18.24 1.76 -15.00
N GLU A 118 19.10 2.52 -14.31
CA GLU A 118 20.46 2.11 -13.93
C GLU A 118 20.43 0.80 -13.13
N ALA A 119 19.51 0.66 -12.17
CA ALA A 119 19.36 -0.55 -11.38
C ALA A 119 18.92 -1.77 -12.22
N VAL A 120 18.01 -1.59 -13.19
CA VAL A 120 17.65 -2.66 -14.14
C VAL A 120 18.88 -3.06 -14.95
N ASP A 121 19.57 -2.10 -15.55
CA ASP A 121 20.68 -2.37 -16.47
C ASP A 121 21.85 -3.07 -15.74
N ARG A 122 22.17 -2.62 -14.52
CA ARG A 122 23.18 -3.24 -13.65
C ARG A 122 22.82 -4.68 -13.31
N LEU A 123 21.59 -4.92 -12.86
CA LEU A 123 21.14 -6.25 -12.47
C LEU A 123 21.00 -7.19 -13.67
N TYR A 124 20.59 -6.67 -14.83
CA TYR A 124 20.55 -7.40 -16.09
C TYR A 124 21.95 -7.86 -16.52
N ASN A 125 22.95 -6.98 -16.43
CA ASN A 125 24.35 -7.32 -16.70
C ASN A 125 24.91 -8.35 -15.70
N LEU A 126 24.54 -8.24 -14.41
CA LEU A 126 24.96 -9.18 -13.38
C LEU A 126 24.34 -10.58 -13.59
N ASP A 127 23.09 -10.65 -14.01
CA ASP A 127 22.43 -11.91 -14.33
C ASP A 127 23.03 -12.56 -15.59
N ARG A 128 23.46 -11.75 -16.57
CA ARG A 128 24.17 -12.23 -17.77
C ARG A 128 25.51 -12.88 -17.42
N THR A 129 26.26 -12.32 -16.47
CA THR A 129 27.55 -12.89 -16.03
C THR A 129 27.36 -14.14 -15.17
N LYS A 130 26.31 -14.20 -14.36
CA LYS A 130 26.01 -15.33 -13.47
C LYS A 130 25.23 -16.48 -14.15
N GLY A 131 24.72 -16.26 -15.36
CA GLY A 131 23.95 -17.26 -16.12
C GLY A 131 22.61 -17.65 -15.49
N LYS A 132 22.09 -16.86 -14.55
CA LYS A 132 20.81 -17.09 -13.86
C LYS A 132 20.00 -15.81 -13.85
N HIS A 133 18.75 -15.88 -14.30
CA HIS A 133 17.81 -14.78 -14.21
C HIS A 133 17.29 -14.66 -12.77
N SER A 134 17.62 -13.56 -12.10
CA SER A 134 17.19 -13.32 -10.74
C SER A 134 15.71 -12.94 -10.69
N ARG A 135 14.99 -13.50 -9.71
CA ARG A 135 13.62 -13.08 -9.36
C ARG A 135 13.57 -11.56 -9.09
N SER A 136 14.64 -11.00 -8.53
CA SER A 136 14.74 -9.57 -8.24
C SER A 136 14.74 -8.73 -9.53
N LEU A 137 15.32 -9.21 -10.62
CA LEU A 137 15.34 -8.50 -11.90
C LEU A 137 13.94 -8.36 -12.46
N ALA A 138 13.20 -9.47 -12.54
CA ALA A 138 11.82 -9.48 -12.99
C ALA A 138 10.93 -8.55 -12.14
N TYR A 139 11.14 -8.53 -10.83
CA TYR A 139 10.42 -7.63 -9.93
C TYR A 139 10.76 -6.17 -10.21
N LEU A 140 12.04 -5.83 -10.35
CA LEU A 140 12.49 -4.46 -10.55
C LEU A 140 12.05 -3.91 -11.91
N ILE A 141 12.09 -4.73 -12.97
CA ILE A 141 11.53 -4.40 -14.29
C ILE A 141 10.03 -4.10 -14.18
N LYS A 142 9.25 -4.94 -13.48
CA LYS A 142 7.82 -4.71 -13.27
C LYS A 142 7.55 -3.40 -12.53
N GLN A 143 8.33 -3.08 -11.51
CA GLN A 143 8.19 -1.81 -10.78
C GLN A 143 8.60 -0.61 -11.64
N ASN A 144 9.66 -0.74 -12.44
CA ASN A 144 10.09 0.31 -13.38
C ASN A 144 8.99 0.58 -14.41
N ILE A 145 8.39 -0.46 -15.01
CA ILE A 145 7.23 -0.31 -15.91
C ILE A 145 6.10 0.48 -15.26
N ILE A 146 5.67 0.09 -14.04
CA ILE A 146 4.60 0.80 -13.31
C ILE A 146 4.97 2.25 -13.06
N TYR A 147 6.23 2.53 -12.72
CA TYR A 147 6.70 3.88 -12.49
C TYR A 147 6.72 4.72 -13.77
N GLN A 148 7.25 4.19 -14.87
CA GLN A 148 7.33 4.89 -16.17
C GLN A 148 5.95 5.09 -16.80
N GLU A 149 5.01 4.16 -16.61
CA GLU A 149 3.60 4.34 -17.01
C GLU A 149 2.99 5.56 -16.32
N LYS A 150 3.26 5.76 -15.03
CA LYS A 150 2.81 6.96 -14.29
C LYS A 150 3.45 8.25 -14.81
N GLN A 151 4.70 8.19 -15.25
CA GLN A 151 5.41 9.33 -15.83
C GLN A 151 5.05 9.56 -17.32
N GLY A 152 4.26 8.68 -17.94
CA GLY A 152 3.88 8.78 -19.35
C GLY A 152 4.97 8.39 -20.35
N ASN A 153 6.05 7.73 -19.91
CA ASN A 153 7.17 7.35 -20.78
C ASN A 153 6.94 6.01 -21.49
N GLY A 154 6.08 6.01 -22.50
CA GLY A 154 5.66 4.80 -23.22
C GLY A 154 6.80 4.03 -23.91
N LYS A 155 7.81 4.73 -24.43
CA LYS A 155 8.96 4.11 -25.13
C LYS A 155 9.79 3.22 -24.20
N ARG A 156 10.11 3.73 -23.01
CA ARG A 156 10.86 2.95 -22.02
C ARG A 156 10.04 1.76 -21.52
N VAL A 157 8.72 1.93 -21.37
CA VAL A 157 7.82 0.84 -21.00
C VAL A 157 7.83 -0.28 -22.04
N THR A 158 7.78 0.05 -23.34
CA THR A 158 7.89 -0.97 -24.41
C THR A 158 9.21 -1.73 -24.36
N GLU A 159 10.34 -1.03 -24.21
CA GLU A 159 11.66 -1.67 -24.09
C GLU A 159 11.71 -2.64 -22.89
N MET A 160 11.22 -2.20 -21.72
CA MET A 160 11.21 -3.02 -20.52
C MET A 160 10.28 -4.23 -20.63
N LEU A 161 9.12 -4.07 -21.28
CA LEU A 161 8.19 -5.17 -21.54
C LEU A 161 8.76 -6.18 -22.53
N GLU A 162 9.52 -5.75 -23.55
CA GLU A 162 10.24 -6.66 -24.45
C GLU A 162 11.27 -7.51 -23.68
N ILE A 163 12.08 -6.87 -22.81
CA ILE A 163 13.03 -7.59 -21.96
C ILE A 163 12.28 -8.59 -21.09
N LEU A 164 11.17 -8.17 -20.47
CA LEU A 164 10.38 -9.03 -19.59
C LEU A 164 9.73 -10.20 -20.35
N HIS A 165 9.29 -9.98 -21.60
CA HIS A 165 8.73 -11.03 -22.46
C HIS A 165 9.80 -12.04 -22.89
N LYS A 166 11.04 -11.59 -23.17
CA LYS A 166 12.17 -12.49 -23.45
C LYS A 166 12.49 -13.39 -22.25
N LEU A 167 12.39 -12.85 -21.03
CA LEU A 167 12.61 -13.62 -19.80
C LEU A 167 11.47 -14.61 -19.51
N TYR A 168 10.24 -14.25 -19.83
CA TYR A 168 9.03 -15.04 -19.57
C TYR A 168 8.13 -15.11 -20.81
N PRO A 169 8.49 -15.91 -21.83
CA PRO A 169 7.73 -15.98 -23.08
C PRO A 169 6.33 -16.56 -22.90
N ASN A 170 6.12 -17.39 -21.88
CA ASN A 170 4.86 -18.08 -21.63
C ASN A 170 3.83 -17.24 -20.83
N ASP A 171 4.21 -16.06 -20.32
CA ASP A 171 3.29 -15.23 -19.54
C ASP A 171 2.41 -14.37 -20.47
N THR A 172 1.15 -14.77 -20.59
CA THR A 172 0.13 -14.09 -21.41
C THR A 172 -0.18 -12.67 -20.90
N ASN A 173 0.01 -12.38 -19.61
CA ASN A 173 -0.21 -11.05 -19.06
C ASN A 173 0.85 -10.06 -19.53
N ILE A 174 2.10 -10.52 -19.69
CA ILE A 174 3.19 -9.68 -20.20
C ILE A 174 2.96 -9.43 -21.70
N LEU A 175 2.60 -10.47 -22.45
CA LEU A 175 2.32 -10.36 -23.88
C LEU A 175 1.16 -9.39 -24.17
N SER A 176 0.05 -9.50 -23.44
CA SER A 176 -1.10 -8.59 -23.61
C SER A 176 -0.73 -7.13 -23.29
N LYS A 177 0.02 -6.88 -22.21
CA LYS A 177 0.53 -5.52 -21.90
C LYS A 177 1.44 -4.98 -23.01
N LEU A 178 2.34 -5.82 -23.52
CA LEU A 178 3.24 -5.44 -24.62
C LEU A 178 2.44 -5.06 -25.88
N ILE A 179 1.39 -5.82 -26.22
CA ILE A 179 0.49 -5.51 -27.35
C ILE A 179 -0.23 -4.18 -27.14
N ILE A 180 -0.75 -3.90 -25.93
CA ILE A 180 -1.44 -2.63 -25.62
C ILE A 180 -0.51 -1.43 -25.83
N HIS A 181 0.75 -1.55 -25.41
CA HIS A 181 1.72 -0.46 -25.59
C HIS A 181 2.21 -0.35 -27.03
N TYR A 182 2.42 -1.45 -27.74
CA TYR A 182 2.70 -1.40 -29.18
C TYR A 182 1.53 -0.84 -29.97
N LEU A 183 0.27 -1.11 -29.62
CA LEU A 183 -0.86 -0.51 -30.33
C LEU A 183 -0.82 1.03 -30.35
N LYS A 184 -0.23 1.64 -29.31
CA LYS A 184 -0.03 3.10 -29.23
C LYS A 184 1.20 3.59 -30.00
N SER A 185 2.22 2.75 -30.19
CA SER A 185 3.51 3.15 -30.77
C SER A 185 3.72 2.62 -32.20
N ASP A 186 3.43 1.34 -32.44
CA ASP A 186 3.58 0.60 -33.68
C ASP A 186 2.49 -0.50 -33.79
N PRO A 187 1.40 -0.25 -34.53
CA PRO A 187 0.28 -1.18 -34.65
C PRO A 187 0.61 -2.45 -35.45
N GLU A 188 1.60 -2.42 -36.34
CA GLU A 188 1.95 -3.59 -37.16
C GLU A 188 2.58 -4.69 -36.30
N ARG A 189 3.51 -4.31 -35.42
CA ARG A 189 4.10 -5.24 -34.44
C ARG A 189 3.05 -5.77 -33.46
N ALA A 190 2.09 -4.94 -33.05
CA ALA A 190 1.01 -5.37 -32.20
C ALA A 190 0.18 -6.49 -32.86
N ASN A 191 -0.13 -6.37 -34.15
CA ASN A 191 -0.87 -7.38 -34.90
C ASN A 191 -0.10 -8.71 -34.97
N LEU A 192 1.21 -8.67 -35.24
CA LEU A 192 2.05 -9.88 -35.26
C LEU A 192 2.08 -10.59 -33.90
N LEU A 193 2.19 -9.83 -32.81
CA LEU A 193 2.18 -10.39 -31.46
C LEU A 193 0.79 -10.90 -31.04
N SER A 194 -0.29 -10.29 -31.53
CA SER A 194 -1.67 -10.69 -31.22
C SER A 194 -1.99 -12.11 -31.66
N GLN A 195 -1.37 -12.59 -32.73
CA GLN A 195 -1.56 -13.97 -33.22
C GLN A 195 -1.05 -15.03 -32.23
N LYS A 196 -0.16 -14.66 -31.31
CA LYS A 196 0.37 -15.56 -30.27
C LYS A 196 -0.52 -15.66 -29.04
N LEU A 197 -1.59 -14.87 -28.94
CA LEU A 197 -2.51 -14.94 -27.82
C LEU A 197 -3.38 -16.21 -27.90
N PRO A 198 -3.68 -16.85 -26.76
CA PRO A 198 -4.62 -17.97 -26.73
C PRO A 198 -6.00 -17.51 -27.20
N SER A 199 -6.68 -18.39 -27.93
CA SER A 199 -8.03 -18.09 -28.41
C SER A 199 -9.02 -17.99 -27.25
N ILE A 200 -10.10 -17.23 -27.45
CA ILE A 200 -11.16 -17.06 -26.44
C ILE A 200 -11.75 -18.43 -26.03
N LYS A 201 -11.88 -19.36 -26.98
CA LYS A 201 -12.39 -20.71 -26.72
C LYS A 201 -11.50 -21.50 -25.75
N GLN A 202 -10.18 -21.42 -25.93
CA GLN A 202 -9.20 -22.06 -25.02
C GLN A 202 -9.21 -21.43 -23.63
N LEU A 203 -9.43 -20.11 -23.54
CA LEU A 203 -9.54 -19.43 -22.25
C LEU A 203 -10.86 -19.75 -21.52
N ALA A 204 -11.92 -20.03 -22.27
CA ALA A 204 -13.22 -20.42 -21.73
C ALA A 204 -13.32 -21.90 -21.38
N GLU A 205 -12.35 -22.72 -21.80
CA GLU A 205 -12.34 -24.15 -21.55
C GLU A 205 -12.15 -24.42 -20.05
N GLY A 206 -13.17 -25.01 -19.41
CA GLY A 206 -13.22 -25.25 -17.97
C GLY A 206 -13.92 -24.17 -17.14
N ILE A 207 -14.42 -23.10 -17.78
CA ILE A 207 -15.30 -22.13 -17.13
C ILE A 207 -16.75 -22.58 -17.32
N ASP A 208 -17.31 -23.24 -16.31
CA ASP A 208 -18.72 -23.59 -16.28
C ASP A 208 -19.54 -22.43 -15.71
N ALA A 209 -20.32 -21.77 -16.56
CA ALA A 209 -21.13 -20.61 -16.21
C ALA A 209 -22.10 -20.91 -15.06
N ASP A 210 -22.73 -22.09 -15.07
CA ASP A 210 -23.71 -22.49 -14.05
C ASP A 210 -23.05 -22.62 -12.67
N THR A 211 -21.81 -23.11 -12.63
CA THR A 211 -21.05 -23.19 -11.37
C THR A 211 -20.68 -21.80 -10.84
N LEU A 212 -20.29 -20.87 -11.72
CA LEU A 212 -19.96 -19.50 -11.32
C LEU A 212 -21.19 -18.76 -10.78
N GLU A 213 -22.34 -18.91 -11.42
CA GLU A 213 -23.59 -18.31 -10.96
C GLU A 213 -24.03 -18.89 -9.60
N SER A 214 -23.87 -20.21 -9.40
CA SER A 214 -24.19 -20.86 -8.12
C SER A 214 -23.25 -20.49 -6.97
N THR A 215 -22.02 -20.09 -7.28
CA THR A 215 -20.99 -19.70 -6.28
C THR A 215 -21.05 -18.22 -5.94
N PHE A 216 -21.50 -17.35 -6.85
CA PHE A 216 -21.65 -15.91 -6.61
C PHE A 216 -22.59 -15.59 -5.42
N GLY A 217 -23.57 -16.44 -5.15
CA GLY A 217 -24.48 -16.33 -3.99
C GLY A 217 -23.92 -16.87 -2.66
N LYS A 218 -22.84 -17.65 -2.69
CA LYS A 218 -22.24 -18.27 -1.50
C LYS A 218 -21.10 -17.40 -1.00
N ARG A 219 -21.41 -16.46 -0.11
CA ARG A 219 -20.39 -15.84 0.76
C ARG A 219 -19.67 -16.98 1.50
N VAL A 220 -18.44 -17.29 1.09
CA VAL A 220 -17.57 -18.26 1.78
C VAL A 220 -17.41 -17.79 3.22
N THR A 221 -18.22 -18.38 4.11
CA THR A 221 -18.03 -18.18 5.54
C THR A 221 -16.71 -18.83 5.92
N LYS A 222 -15.92 -18.17 6.76
CA LYS A 222 -14.57 -18.56 7.18
C LYS A 222 -14.44 -20.01 7.67
N ALA A 223 -15.56 -20.68 7.95
CA ALA A 223 -15.65 -22.06 8.39
C ALA A 223 -15.31 -23.11 7.31
N GLU A 224 -15.57 -22.83 6.03
CA GLU A 224 -15.30 -23.79 4.94
C GLU A 224 -13.80 -23.91 4.62
N LYS A 225 -13.05 -22.79 4.70
CA LYS A 225 -11.59 -22.78 4.51
C LYS A 225 -10.81 -23.63 5.52
N THR A 226 -11.36 -23.87 6.71
CA THR A 226 -10.73 -24.74 7.71
C THR A 226 -10.89 -26.23 7.42
N ILE A 227 -11.91 -26.63 6.67
CA ILE A 227 -12.18 -28.06 6.38
C ILE A 227 -11.26 -28.55 5.25
N GLU A 228 -10.91 -27.69 4.30
CA GLU A 228 -9.97 -28.05 3.22
C GLU A 228 -8.51 -28.09 3.69
N LYS A 229 -8.10 -27.20 4.60
CA LYS A 229 -6.73 -27.20 5.15
C LYS A 229 -6.39 -28.45 5.96
N THR A 230 -7.38 -29.10 6.58
CA THR A 230 -7.15 -30.34 7.33
C THR A 230 -7.03 -31.59 6.44
N LYS A 231 -7.38 -31.51 5.15
CA LYS A 231 -7.17 -32.62 4.21
C LYS A 231 -5.81 -32.57 3.49
N ALA A 232 -5.08 -31.46 3.58
CA ALA A 232 -3.79 -31.27 2.90
C ALA A 232 -2.57 -31.34 3.84
N SER A 233 -2.77 -31.63 5.13
CA SER A 233 -1.70 -31.65 6.15
C SER A 233 -1.33 -33.06 6.65
N ASP A 234 -1.90 -34.11 6.05
CA ASP A 234 -1.59 -35.51 6.40
C ASP A 234 -0.93 -36.21 5.22
N SER A 235 0.32 -35.83 4.96
CA SER A 235 1.26 -36.54 4.07
C SER A 235 2.67 -36.09 4.43
N GLY A 236 3.24 -36.74 5.45
CA GLY A 236 4.65 -36.64 5.80
C GLY A 236 5.40 -37.93 5.41
N SER A 237 6.64 -37.76 4.95
CA SER A 237 7.79 -38.67 5.17
C SER A 237 7.67 -40.18 4.86
N THR A 238 8.35 -40.57 3.77
CA THR A 238 9.28 -41.72 3.60
C THR A 238 8.79 -43.18 3.63
N ALA A 239 9.22 -43.91 2.59
CA ALA A 239 9.37 -45.37 2.39
C ALA A 239 8.19 -46.21 1.85
N THR A 240 8.34 -46.56 0.56
CA THR A 240 8.14 -47.87 -0.12
C THR A 240 7.15 -48.90 0.46
N THR A 241 6.10 -49.23 -0.31
CA THR A 241 5.83 -50.57 -0.91
C THR A 241 4.35 -50.72 -1.29
N THR A 242 4.17 -51.36 -2.44
CA THR A 242 3.01 -51.81 -3.24
C THR A 242 1.68 -52.22 -2.56
N VAL A 243 0.58 -51.76 -3.21
CA VAL A 243 -0.60 -52.51 -3.72
C VAL A 243 -1.85 -52.74 -2.82
N THR A 244 -3.00 -52.58 -3.50
CA THR A 244 -4.39 -53.06 -3.25
C THR A 244 -5.38 -52.25 -2.38
N THR A 245 -6.24 -51.52 -3.09
CA THR A 245 -7.73 -51.53 -3.09
C THR A 245 -8.53 -51.59 -1.79
N THR A 246 -9.48 -50.63 -1.76
CA THR A 246 -10.81 -50.61 -1.11
C THR A 246 -10.85 -50.54 0.41
N SER A 247 -11.20 -49.35 0.92
CA SER A 247 -12.08 -49.22 2.08
C SER A 247 -12.76 -47.85 2.09
N ALA A 248 -14.07 -47.86 1.91
CA ALA A 248 -14.94 -46.70 2.03
C ALA A 248 -15.02 -46.27 3.50
N GLU A 249 -14.33 -45.20 3.86
CA GLU A 249 -14.27 -44.73 5.24
C GLU A 249 -15.44 -43.77 5.55
N LYS A 250 -16.41 -44.30 6.32
CA LYS A 250 -17.59 -43.60 6.82
C LYS A 250 -17.17 -42.41 7.69
N GLN A 251 -17.44 -41.19 7.23
CA GLN A 251 -17.27 -39.98 8.04
C GLN A 251 -18.22 -39.98 9.26
N LYS A 252 -17.64 -39.94 10.46
CA LYS A 252 -18.37 -39.84 11.73
C LYS A 252 -19.08 -38.49 11.83
N LYS A 253 -20.40 -38.47 11.65
CA LYS A 253 -21.25 -37.28 11.89
C LYS A 253 -21.22 -36.93 13.39
N LYS A 254 -20.73 -35.72 13.74
CA LYS A 254 -20.76 -35.22 15.12
C LYS A 254 -22.21 -35.15 15.63
N ARG A 255 -22.51 -35.86 16.73
CA ARG A 255 -23.84 -35.83 17.38
C ARG A 255 -24.16 -34.40 17.85
N LYS A 256 -25.22 -33.78 17.31
CA LYS A 256 -25.78 -32.54 17.85
C LYS A 256 -26.33 -32.85 19.25
N ARG A 257 -25.88 -32.13 20.29
CA ARG A 257 -26.39 -32.29 21.65
C ARG A 257 -27.87 -31.88 21.69
N LYS A 258 -28.71 -32.65 22.38
CA LYS A 258 -30.13 -32.30 22.58
C LYS A 258 -30.20 -30.96 23.32
N ILE A 259 -30.93 -29.99 22.77
CA ILE A 259 -31.16 -28.70 23.42
C ILE A 259 -31.97 -29.00 24.70
N ARG A 260 -31.40 -28.66 25.86
CA ARG A 260 -32.11 -28.77 27.14
C ARG A 260 -33.17 -27.67 27.20
N LEU A 261 -34.41 -28.05 27.47
CA LEU A 261 -35.49 -27.09 27.70
C LEU A 261 -35.23 -26.28 29.00
N PRO A 262 -35.70 -25.02 29.08
CA PRO A 262 -35.62 -24.23 30.30
C PRO A 262 -36.28 -24.93 31.49
N LYS A 263 -35.75 -24.71 32.70
CA LYS A 263 -36.15 -25.38 33.96
C LYS A 263 -37.62 -25.14 34.38
N LYS A 264 -38.33 -24.23 33.72
CA LYS A 264 -39.74 -23.86 33.96
C LYS A 264 -40.56 -23.89 32.66
N TYR A 265 -40.38 -24.92 31.84
CA TYR A 265 -41.13 -25.10 30.60
C TYR A 265 -42.52 -25.66 30.92
N ASP A 266 -43.56 -24.87 30.64
CA ASP A 266 -44.94 -25.33 30.65
C ASP A 266 -45.32 -25.75 29.22
N PRO A 267 -45.61 -27.05 28.96
CA PRO A 267 -45.91 -27.55 27.62
C PRO A 267 -47.23 -27.03 27.04
N THR A 268 -48.08 -26.40 27.86
CA THR A 268 -49.38 -25.87 27.43
C THR A 268 -49.32 -24.40 27.01
N SER A 269 -48.23 -23.70 27.36
CA SER A 269 -48.05 -22.29 27.00
C SER A 269 -47.61 -22.16 25.53
N LYS A 270 -48.43 -21.51 24.71
CA LYS A 270 -48.06 -21.21 23.32
C LYS A 270 -46.85 -20.25 23.32
N PRO A 271 -45.75 -20.58 22.62
CA PRO A 271 -44.62 -19.66 22.52
C PRO A 271 -45.06 -18.34 21.90
N ASP A 272 -44.51 -17.24 22.41
CA ASP A 272 -44.78 -15.88 21.97
C ASP A 272 -44.70 -15.74 20.42
N PRO A 273 -45.81 -15.35 19.75
CA PRO A 273 -45.86 -15.26 18.29
C PRO A 273 -44.97 -14.15 17.74
N GLU A 274 -44.51 -13.20 18.55
CA GLU A 274 -43.65 -12.08 18.13
C GLU A 274 -42.17 -12.35 18.42
N ARG A 275 -41.83 -13.57 18.83
CA ARG A 275 -40.45 -13.94 19.19
C ARG A 275 -39.50 -13.94 18.00
N TRP A 276 -40.01 -14.20 16.79
CA TRP A 276 -39.23 -14.12 15.54
C TRP A 276 -38.98 -12.68 15.11
N LEU A 277 -39.75 -11.71 15.62
CA LEU A 277 -39.50 -10.30 15.36
C LEU A 277 -38.27 -9.83 16.16
N PRO A 278 -37.47 -8.90 15.59
CA PRO A 278 -36.47 -8.15 16.33
C PRO A 278 -37.07 -7.59 17.63
N LEU A 279 -36.33 -7.62 18.74
CA LEU A 279 -36.84 -7.25 20.07
C LEU A 279 -37.56 -5.90 20.10
N ARG A 280 -37.18 -4.95 19.23
CA ARG A 280 -37.77 -3.61 19.13
C ARG A 280 -39.17 -3.57 18.52
N GLU A 281 -39.51 -4.57 17.72
CA GLU A 281 -40.77 -4.68 16.97
C GLU A 281 -41.81 -5.52 17.72
N ARG A 282 -41.45 -6.03 18.90
CA ARG A 282 -42.36 -6.81 19.75
C ARG A 282 -43.28 -5.87 20.52
N THR A 283 -44.55 -6.20 20.61
CA THR A 283 -45.61 -5.40 21.27
C THR A 283 -45.34 -5.12 22.74
N TYR A 284 -44.64 -6.01 23.46
CA TYR A 284 -44.21 -5.78 24.84
C TYR A 284 -42.95 -4.93 24.96
N TYR A 285 -42.27 -4.62 23.87
CA TYR A 285 -41.09 -3.75 23.90
C TYR A 285 -41.52 -2.30 24.11
N ARG A 286 -41.44 -1.84 25.37
CA ARG A 286 -41.74 -0.46 25.75
C ARG A 286 -40.57 0.51 25.59
N GLY A 287 -39.53 0.12 24.85
CA GLY A 287 -38.29 0.89 24.75
C GLY A 287 -37.58 1.04 26.11
N LYS A 288 -36.36 1.57 26.10
CA LYS A 288 -35.70 1.99 27.34
C LYS A 288 -36.35 3.30 27.76
N ARG A 289 -37.42 3.22 28.57
CA ARG A 289 -38.19 4.36 29.08
C ARG A 289 -37.23 5.46 29.55
N GLY A 290 -37.10 6.49 28.72
CA GLY A 290 -36.23 7.62 28.98
C GLY A 290 -36.73 8.33 30.24
N LYS A 291 -35.82 8.54 31.19
CA LYS A 291 -35.97 9.53 32.27
C LYS A 291 -36.15 10.92 31.63
N ARG A 292 -37.35 11.26 31.15
CA ARG A 292 -37.74 12.62 30.81
C ARG A 292 -38.12 13.30 32.13
N GLY A 293 -37.10 13.79 32.84
CA GLY A 293 -37.30 14.44 34.14
C GLY A 293 -36.04 14.63 34.99
N LYS A 294 -34.83 14.55 34.43
CA LYS A 294 -33.64 15.02 35.13
C LYS A 294 -32.63 15.62 34.14
N GLN A 295 -32.95 16.82 33.67
CA GLN A 295 -31.89 17.81 33.50
C GLN A 295 -31.25 18.02 34.88
N THR A 296 -29.98 18.41 34.89
CA THR A 296 -29.10 18.57 36.07
C THR A 296 -28.53 17.25 36.63
N ALA A 297 -27.43 16.81 36.01
CA ALA A 297 -26.15 16.58 36.70
C ALA A 297 -25.26 15.64 35.85
N VAL A 298 -24.28 16.26 35.19
CA VAL A 298 -22.90 15.77 35.06
C VAL A 298 -22.67 14.43 34.34
N GLY A 299 -22.13 14.56 33.12
CA GLY A 299 -20.92 13.83 32.73
C GLY A 299 -21.06 12.39 32.25
N LYS A 300 -21.15 12.21 30.93
CA LYS A 300 -20.48 11.11 30.20
C LYS A 300 -20.46 11.36 28.69
N GLY A 301 -19.38 11.97 28.21
CA GLY A 301 -18.81 11.63 26.90
C GLY A 301 -18.83 12.68 25.80
N THR A 302 -18.35 13.91 26.02
CA THR A 302 -17.73 14.69 24.94
C THR A 302 -16.24 14.37 24.95
N GLN A 303 -15.86 13.32 24.22
CA GLN A 303 -14.46 12.99 24.03
C GLN A 303 -13.85 14.01 23.05
N GLY A 304 -12.97 14.87 23.56
CA GLY A 304 -11.87 15.44 22.77
C GLY A 304 -11.87 16.95 22.49
N ALA A 305 -12.14 17.80 23.48
CA ALA A 305 -11.67 19.19 23.46
C ALA A 305 -10.67 19.38 24.60
N VAL A 306 -9.40 19.58 24.27
CA VAL A 306 -8.36 20.05 25.18
C VAL A 306 -8.23 21.57 24.99
N GLY A 307 -8.58 22.35 26.01
CA GLY A 307 -7.96 23.67 26.24
C GLY A 307 -6.85 23.47 27.27
N SER A 308 -5.97 24.41 27.58
CA SER A 308 -5.63 25.77 27.17
C SER A 308 -4.31 26.00 27.92
N ASP A 309 -3.34 26.74 27.36
CA ASP A 309 -2.83 27.92 28.08
C ASP A 309 -2.00 28.84 27.19
N GLN A 310 -2.09 30.11 27.57
CA GLN A 310 -2.01 31.32 26.79
C GLN A 310 -0.56 31.83 26.62
N SER A 311 -0.29 32.64 25.60
CA SER A 311 -0.03 34.08 25.79
C SER A 311 0.26 34.83 24.48
N ALA A 312 -0.44 35.95 24.33
CA ALA A 312 -0.05 37.22 23.71
C ALA A 312 0.21 37.35 22.19
N THR A 313 -0.74 38.08 21.58
CA THR A 313 -0.53 39.29 20.75
C THR A 313 0.14 39.12 19.40
N THR A 314 -0.63 39.34 18.32
CA THR A 314 -0.49 40.52 17.44
C THR A 314 -1.59 40.52 16.37
N THR A 315 -2.23 41.67 16.26
CA THR A 315 -3.13 42.18 15.22
C THR A 315 -2.82 41.73 13.79
N ILE A 316 -3.86 41.62 12.93
CA ILE A 316 -4.04 42.41 11.69
C ILE A 316 -5.16 41.81 10.80
N THR A 317 -6.24 42.62 10.69
CA THR A 317 -7.15 42.86 9.56
C THR A 317 -7.69 41.73 8.68
N THR A 318 -9.01 41.58 8.74
CA THR A 318 -9.91 41.18 7.66
C THR A 318 -9.93 42.20 6.51
N SER A 319 -9.77 41.76 5.26
CA SER A 319 -10.64 42.18 4.16
C SER A 319 -10.51 41.23 2.97
N THR A 320 -11.65 40.66 2.60
CA THR A 320 -11.89 39.93 1.36
C THR A 320 -12.24 40.97 0.31
N GLY A 321 -11.46 41.05 -0.77
CA GLY A 321 -11.59 42.07 -1.81
C GLY A 321 -11.38 41.47 -3.19
N ALA A 322 -12.24 41.86 -4.10
CA ALA A 322 -12.56 41.23 -5.37
C ALA A 322 -11.57 41.52 -6.52
N GLN A 323 -11.87 40.86 -7.64
CA GLN A 323 -11.29 40.96 -8.98
C GLN A 323 -11.05 42.39 -9.52
N ARG A 324 -10.00 42.49 -10.36
CA ARG A 324 -9.78 43.25 -11.63
C ARG A 324 -8.26 43.54 -11.71
N SER A 325 -7.53 43.54 -12.82
CA SER A 325 -7.82 43.62 -14.26
C SER A 325 -6.51 43.34 -15.04
N MET A 326 -6.66 42.97 -16.31
CA MET A 326 -5.63 42.86 -17.38
C MET A 326 -4.85 44.19 -17.60
N PRO A 327 -3.69 44.20 -18.30
CA PRO A 327 -3.59 44.15 -19.79
C PRO A 327 -2.39 43.28 -20.25
N SER A 328 -2.09 42.95 -21.51
CA SER A 328 -2.65 43.07 -22.86
C SER A 328 -1.63 42.32 -23.75
N SER A 329 -2.08 41.46 -24.67
CA SER A 329 -1.46 41.39 -25.99
C SER A 329 -2.41 40.71 -26.98
N LYS A 330 -2.64 41.43 -28.07
CA LYS A 330 -3.54 41.16 -29.19
C LYS A 330 -2.68 40.73 -30.37
N VAL A 331 -2.93 39.56 -30.94
CA VAL A 331 -2.71 39.30 -32.38
C VAL A 331 -3.85 38.41 -32.90
N THR A 332 -4.24 38.77 -34.11
CA THR A 332 -5.38 38.48 -34.97
C THR A 332 -5.44 37.08 -35.59
N GLY A 333 -6.64 36.62 -35.93
CA GLY A 333 -6.89 35.53 -36.89
C GLY A 333 -8.38 35.17 -36.99
N ALA A 334 -8.94 35.27 -38.19
CA ALA A 334 -10.37 35.37 -38.49
C ALA A 334 -11.09 34.03 -38.80
N SER A 335 -12.43 34.12 -38.88
CA SER A 335 -13.41 33.21 -39.50
C SER A 335 -13.71 31.90 -38.75
N GLY A 336 -14.94 31.43 -38.56
CA GLY A 336 -16.28 31.81 -39.00
C GLY A 336 -17.25 30.66 -38.66
N SER A 337 -18.56 30.93 -38.75
CA SER A 337 -19.71 30.01 -38.66
C SER A 337 -20.24 29.61 -37.28
N SER A 338 -21.29 30.32 -36.88
CA SER A 338 -22.26 29.97 -35.84
C SER A 338 -23.31 29.00 -36.40
N THR A 339 -23.52 27.85 -35.75
CA THR A 339 -24.73 27.03 -35.91
C THR A 339 -25.47 26.96 -34.58
N THR A 340 -26.72 27.40 -34.64
CA THR A 340 -27.75 27.42 -33.59
C THR A 340 -28.44 26.07 -33.44
N GLN A 341 -28.65 25.57 -32.22
CA GLN A 341 -29.81 24.76 -31.84
C GLN A 341 -30.12 24.98 -30.33
N PRO A 342 -31.40 25.09 -29.92
CA PRO A 342 -31.81 25.65 -28.64
C PRO A 342 -32.07 24.62 -27.52
N LYS A 343 -32.02 25.12 -26.29
CA LYS A 343 -32.27 24.43 -25.02
C LYS A 343 -33.74 24.64 -24.60
N PRO A 344 -34.49 23.60 -24.14
CA PRO A 344 -35.88 23.75 -23.75
C PRO A 344 -36.08 24.33 -22.34
N ILE A 345 -37.13 25.16 -22.22
CA ILE A 345 -37.65 25.86 -21.04
C ILE A 345 -38.65 24.96 -20.29
N PRO A 346 -38.69 24.93 -18.93
CA PRO A 346 -39.82 24.39 -18.19
C PRO A 346 -40.91 25.46 -17.95
N PRO A 347 -42.21 25.08 -17.94
CA PRO A 347 -43.31 26.04 -18.03
C PRO A 347 -43.65 26.77 -16.73
N SER A 348 -44.13 27.98 -16.95
CA SER A 348 -44.70 28.97 -16.04
C SER A 348 -45.86 28.48 -15.17
N GLY A 349 -45.84 28.87 -13.90
CA GLY A 349 -46.97 28.80 -12.99
C GLY A 349 -48.10 29.79 -13.33
N LYS A 350 -49.32 29.41 -12.99
CA LYS A 350 -50.53 30.25 -13.06
C LYS A 350 -50.99 30.65 -11.66
N SER A 351 -51.02 31.97 -11.47
CA SER A 351 -52.01 32.84 -10.80
C SER A 351 -52.75 32.42 -9.51
N ALA A 352 -52.76 33.42 -8.62
CA ALA A 352 -53.36 33.51 -7.29
C ALA A 352 -54.90 33.51 -7.22
N ALA A 353 -55.43 33.17 -6.03
CA ALA A 353 -56.64 33.75 -5.46
C ALA A 353 -56.63 33.69 -3.92
N SER A 354 -57.14 34.75 -3.32
CA SER A 354 -57.11 35.13 -1.90
C SER A 354 -58.39 34.72 -1.14
N LYS A 355 -58.30 34.31 0.15
CA LYS A 355 -59.02 34.91 1.30
C LYS A 355 -58.91 34.11 2.63
N ARG A 356 -58.37 34.80 3.64
CA ARG A 356 -58.78 35.00 5.06
C ARG A 356 -59.39 33.87 5.92
N LYS A 357 -58.89 33.91 7.18
CA LYS A 357 -59.55 33.72 8.51
C LYS A 357 -59.86 32.30 9.00
N GLY A 358 -58.97 31.80 9.87
CA GLY A 358 -59.17 31.67 11.33
C GLY A 358 -60.37 30.90 11.91
N LYS A 359 -60.02 29.99 12.84
CA LYS A 359 -60.73 29.58 14.07
C LYS A 359 -61.70 28.39 13.97
N ARG A 360 -61.23 27.20 14.32
CA ARG A 360 -61.48 26.49 15.60
C ARG A 360 -60.70 25.19 15.65
#